data_AF-A0A7Y3DYK7-F1
#
_entry.id   AF-A0A7Y3DYK7-F1
#
_cell.length_a   1.000
_cell.length_b   1.000
_cell.length_c   1.000
_cell.angle_alpha   90.00
_cell.angle_beta   90.00
_cell.angle_gamma   90.00
#
_symmetry.space_group_name_H-M   'P 1'
#
loop_
_entity.id
_entity.type
_entity.pdbx_description
1 polymer ?
#
loop_
_entity_poly.entity_id
_entity_poly.type
_entity_poly.pdbx_seq_one_letter_code
_entity_poly.pdbx_strand_id
1 'polypeptide(L)'
;TDVPAEGVDLVKDISAQLSDRGWESVVTVNSEDEQVRIFMMISDDRVEGITVMAVEPTEAVFVNVIGNINPAELERVMDNFEVDINGSPDHDHDE
;
A
#
# COMPACT_ATOMS: atom_id res chain seq x y z
N THR A 1 -2.94 12.25 15.73
CA THR A 1 -4.37 12.30 15.37
C THR A 1 -4.65 11.07 14.59
N ASP A 2 -5.76 10.38 14.84
CA ASP A 2 -6.03 9.10 14.18
C ASP A 2 -6.62 9.30 12.78
N VAL A 3 -6.42 8.32 11.90
CA VAL A 3 -7.05 8.33 10.56
C VAL A 3 -8.57 8.27 10.72
N PRO A 4 -9.34 9.18 10.10
CA PRO A 4 -10.78 9.19 10.21
C PRO A 4 -11.41 7.93 9.62
N ALA A 5 -12.53 7.49 10.21
CA ALA A 5 -13.26 6.29 9.76
C ALA A 5 -13.62 6.33 8.27
N GLU A 6 -13.94 7.51 7.73
CA GLU A 6 -14.22 7.71 6.30
C GLU A 6 -13.03 7.37 5.41
N GLY A 7 -11.80 7.68 5.86
CA GLY A 7 -10.57 7.32 5.15
C GLY A 7 -10.32 5.81 5.15
N VAL A 8 -10.54 5.18 6.29
CA VAL A 8 -10.43 3.71 6.43
C VAL A 8 -11.45 2.98 5.55
N ASP A 9 -12.68 3.47 5.51
CA ASP A 9 -13.75 2.85 4.71
C ASP A 9 -13.52 3.06 3.22
N LEU A 10 -13.06 4.24 2.79
CA LEU A 10 -12.63 4.48 1.41
C LEU A 10 -11.55 3.50 0.98
N VAL A 11 -10.55 3.28 1.83
CA VAL A 11 -9.45 2.36 1.56
C VAL A 11 -9.97 0.93 1.40
N LYS A 12 -10.91 0.49 2.25
CA LYS A 12 -11.55 -0.83 2.14
C LYS A 12 -12.38 -0.99 0.86
N ASP A 13 -13.18 0.01 0.51
CA ASP A 13 -14.04 -0.03 -0.67
C ASP A 13 -13.24 -0.10 -1.97
N ILE A 14 -12.17 0.70 -2.08
CA ILE A 14 -11.27 0.64 -3.23
C ILE A 14 -10.53 -0.70 -3.26
N SER A 15 -10.08 -1.20 -2.10
CA SER A 15 -9.43 -2.50 -2.00
C SER A 15 -10.30 -3.62 -2.56
N ALA A 16 -11.58 -3.67 -2.16
CA ALA A 16 -12.51 -4.67 -2.64
C ALA A 16 -12.71 -4.58 -4.17
N GLN A 17 -12.86 -3.37 -4.70
CA GLN A 17 -13.01 -3.14 -6.14
C GLN A 17 -11.76 -3.54 -6.95
N LEU A 18 -10.56 -3.31 -6.41
CA LEU A 18 -9.31 -3.69 -7.06
C LEU A 18 -9.15 -5.22 -7.06
N SER A 19 -9.42 -5.88 -5.93
CA SER A 19 -9.39 -7.34 -5.83
C SER A 19 -10.38 -8.02 -6.79
N ASP A 20 -11.60 -7.51 -6.91
CA ASP A 20 -12.60 -8.03 -7.86
C ASP A 20 -12.17 -7.91 -9.33
N ARG A 21 -11.25 -6.99 -9.62
CA ARG A 21 -10.69 -6.75 -10.97
C ARG A 21 -9.38 -7.49 -11.22
N GLY A 22 -8.97 -8.37 -10.31
CA GLY A 22 -7.75 -9.17 -10.44
C GLY A 22 -6.47 -8.45 -10.00
N TRP A 23 -6.58 -7.36 -9.24
CA TRP A 23 -5.42 -6.77 -8.57
C TRP A 23 -5.14 -7.50 -7.26
N GLU A 24 -3.86 -7.76 -7.01
CA GLU A 24 -3.40 -8.42 -5.80
C GLU A 24 -2.80 -7.40 -4.83
N SER A 25 -3.22 -7.46 -3.56
CA SER A 25 -2.63 -6.64 -2.50
C SER A 25 -1.29 -7.23 -2.09
N VAL A 26 -0.23 -6.44 -2.20
CA VAL A 26 1.14 -6.89 -1.90
C VAL A 26 1.69 -6.30 -0.62
N VAL A 27 1.28 -5.08 -0.29
CA VAL A 27 1.66 -4.41 0.95
C VAL A 27 0.40 -3.83 1.60
N THR A 28 0.30 -4.01 2.92
CA THR A 28 -0.74 -3.39 3.73
C THR A 28 -0.10 -2.95 5.03
N VAL A 29 -0.15 -1.65 5.29
CA VAL A 29 0.23 -1.04 6.57
C VAL A 29 -1.02 -0.46 7.19
N ASN A 30 -1.20 -0.75 8.47
CA ASN A 30 -2.34 -0.32 9.25
C ASN A 30 -1.83 0.21 10.58
N SER A 31 -1.77 1.53 10.68
CA SER A 31 -1.36 2.27 11.87
C SER A 31 -2.51 3.18 12.32
N GLU A 32 -2.43 3.71 13.54
CA GLU A 32 -3.44 4.60 14.09
C GLU A 32 -3.52 5.92 13.31
N ASP A 33 -2.38 6.39 12.80
CA ASP A 33 -2.19 7.64 12.07
C ASP A 33 -1.89 7.46 10.57
N GLU A 34 -1.75 6.23 10.08
CA GLU A 34 -1.44 5.97 8.68
C GLU A 34 -2.11 4.68 8.16
N GLN A 35 -2.62 4.75 6.94
CA GLN A 35 -3.21 3.62 6.22
C GLN A 35 -2.58 3.53 4.84
N VAL A 36 -1.74 2.52 4.62
CA VAL A 36 -1.10 2.29 3.31
C VAL A 36 -1.54 0.98 2.71
N ARG A 37 -1.91 1.02 1.43
CA ARG A 37 -2.20 -0.17 0.64
C ARG A 37 -1.57 -0.10 -0.73
N ILE A 38 -1.00 -1.22 -1.15
CA ILE A 38 -0.37 -1.34 -2.45
C ILE A 38 -0.94 -2.55 -3.17
N PHE A 39 -1.43 -2.29 -4.36
CA PHE A 39 -2.00 -3.28 -5.25
C PHE A 39 -1.16 -3.38 -6.52
N MET A 40 -0.99 -4.60 -7.01
CA MET A 40 -0.33 -4.87 -8.28
C MET A 40 -1.22 -5.74 -9.16
N MET A 41 -1.19 -5.47 -10.46
CA MET A 41 -1.76 -6.35 -11.47
C MET A 41 -0.61 -7.06 -12.17
N ILE A 42 -0.56 -8.38 -12.06
CA ILE A 42 0.47 -9.22 -12.68
C ILE A 42 -0.17 -10.11 -13.72
N SER A 43 0.41 -10.12 -14.92
CA SER A 43 -0.02 -10.93 -16.06
C SER A 43 1.22 -11.39 -16.84
N ASP A 44 1.30 -12.68 -17.18
CA ASP A 44 2.41 -13.26 -17.94
C ASP A 44 3.82 -12.87 -17.42
N ASP A 45 4.03 -12.95 -16.10
CA ASP A 45 5.26 -12.56 -15.38
C ASP A 45 5.66 -11.08 -15.50
N ARG A 46 4.70 -10.21 -15.83
CA ARG A 46 4.89 -8.76 -15.91
C ARG A 46 3.90 -8.02 -15.04
N VAL A 47 4.37 -6.93 -14.41
CA VAL A 47 3.48 -6.01 -13.71
C VAL A 47 2.86 -5.09 -14.77
N GLU A 48 1.54 -5.17 -14.94
CA GLU A 48 0.76 -4.32 -15.85
C GLU A 48 0.33 -3.00 -15.21
N GLY A 49 0.30 -2.97 -13.87
CA GLY A 49 -0.01 -1.75 -13.13
C GLY A 49 0.22 -1.88 -11.64
N ILE A 50 0.38 -0.73 -11.00
CA ILE A 50 0.58 -0.57 -9.56
C ILE A 50 -0.31 0.55 -9.07
N THR A 51 -1.06 0.29 -8.00
CA THR A 51 -1.84 1.31 -7.29
C THR A 51 -1.31 1.41 -5.86
N VAL A 52 -0.91 2.60 -5.45
CA VAL A 52 -0.50 2.94 -4.08
C VAL A 52 -1.53 3.90 -3.50
N MET A 53 -1.98 3.60 -2.29
CA MET A 53 -2.91 4.41 -1.52
C MET A 53 -2.29 4.65 -0.17
N ALA A 54 -2.08 5.91 0.20
CA ALA A 54 -1.65 6.31 1.52
C ALA A 54 -2.65 7.33 2.07
N VAL A 55 -3.24 7.04 3.23
CA VAL A 55 -4.23 7.90 3.87
C VAL A 55 -3.78 8.20 5.29
N GLU A 56 -3.69 9.49 5.57
CA GLU A 56 -3.35 10.09 6.84
C GLU A 56 -4.53 10.96 7.32
N PRO A 57 -4.54 11.44 8.58
CA PRO A 57 -5.63 12.26 9.11
C PRO A 57 -5.85 13.56 8.35
N THR A 58 -4.79 14.11 7.74
CA THR A 58 -4.79 15.42 7.08
C THR A 58 -4.59 15.34 5.57
N GLU A 59 -4.10 14.22 5.06
CA GLU A 59 -3.70 14.07 3.66
C GLU A 59 -4.05 12.68 3.14
N ALA A 60 -4.40 12.59 1.86
CA ALA A 60 -4.64 11.32 1.20
C ALA A 60 -4.01 11.35 -0.19
N VAL A 61 -3.12 10.39 -0.45
CA VAL A 61 -2.37 10.26 -1.69
C VAL A 61 -2.79 8.97 -2.39
N PHE A 62 -3.18 9.13 -3.65
CA PHE A 62 -3.54 8.02 -4.53
C PHE A 62 -2.67 8.08 -5.77
N VAL A 63 -1.84 7.05 -5.96
CA VAL A 63 -0.98 6.91 -7.13
C VAL A 63 -1.42 5.66 -7.88
N ASN A 64 -1.72 5.80 -9.16
CA ASN A 64 -1.97 4.68 -10.05
C ASN A 64 -1.03 4.78 -11.25
N VAL A 65 -0.22 3.75 -11.44
CA VAL A 65 0.75 3.63 -12.53
C VAL A 65 0.33 2.46 -13.40
N ILE A 66 0.10 2.72 -14.68
CA ILE A 66 -0.27 1.71 -15.68
C ILE A 66 0.87 1.59 -16.70
N GLY A 67 1.34 0.38 -16.94
CA GLY A 67 2.39 0.10 -17.91
C GLY A 67 3.14 -1.21 -17.62
N ASN A 68 4.07 -1.58 -18.50
CA ASN A 68 4.99 -2.70 -18.24
C ASN A 68 6.04 -2.26 -17.23
N ILE A 69 5.77 -2.46 -15.94
CA ILE A 69 6.69 -2.14 -14.86
C ILE A 69 7.54 -3.38 -14.61
N ASN A 70 8.86 -3.18 -14.54
CA ASN A 70 9.75 -4.23 -14.06
C ASN A 70 9.60 -4.30 -12.53
N PRO A 71 9.22 -5.44 -11.93
CA PRO A 71 9.10 -5.56 -10.48
C PRO A 71 10.38 -5.18 -9.72
N ALA A 72 11.56 -5.32 -10.34
CA ALA A 72 12.83 -4.87 -9.73
C ALA A 72 12.97 -3.33 -9.64
N GLU A 73 12.20 -2.57 -10.43
CA GLU A 73 12.16 -1.10 -10.33
C GLU A 73 11.13 -0.63 -9.31
N LEU A 74 10.17 -1.47 -8.95
CA LEU A 74 9.20 -1.17 -7.90
C LEU A 74 9.89 -1.02 -6.55
N GLU A 75 10.87 -1.85 -6.22
CA GLU A 75 11.65 -1.73 -4.98
C GLU A 75 12.20 -0.31 -4.79
N ARG A 76 12.65 0.35 -5.87
CA ARG A 76 13.14 1.75 -5.80
C ARG A 76 12.04 2.78 -5.58
N VAL A 77 10.84 2.53 -6.12
CA VAL A 77 9.69 3.41 -5.86
C VAL A 77 9.26 3.23 -4.42
N MET A 78 9.25 1.98 -3.93
CA MET A 78 8.97 1.63 -2.55
C MET A 78 9.97 2.25 -1.58
N ASP A 79 11.27 2.25 -1.87
CA ASP A 79 12.29 2.90 -1.03
C ASP A 79 12.07 4.42 -0.89
N ASN A 80 11.45 5.06 -1.91
CA ASN A 80 11.14 6.49 -1.88
C ASN A 80 9.86 6.81 -1.10
N PHE A 81 8.99 5.82 -0.92
CA PHE A 81 7.91 5.89 0.05
C PHE A 81 8.53 5.42 1.37
N GLU A 82 8.88 6.34 2.29
CA GLU A 82 9.24 6.00 3.69
C GLU A 82 8.01 5.43 4.43
N VAL A 83 7.36 4.43 3.85
CA VAL A 83 6.37 3.60 4.52
C VAL A 83 7.21 2.67 5.36
N ASP A 84 7.13 2.80 6.68
CA ASP A 84 7.79 1.89 7.61
C ASP A 84 7.13 0.51 7.48
N ILE A 85 7.59 -0.28 6.51
CA ILE A 85 7.17 -1.66 6.30
C ILE A 85 7.87 -2.59 7.31
N ASN A 86 8.73 -2.05 8.16
CA ASN A 86 9.42 -2.81 9.18
C ASN A 86 8.55 -2.84 10.43
N GLY A 87 7.54 -3.73 10.40
CA GLY A 87 7.04 -4.36 11.62
C GLY A 87 8.18 -5.14 12.28
N SER A 88 9.09 -4.41 12.93
CA SER A 88 10.08 -5.01 13.82
C SER A 88 9.28 -5.69 14.91
N PRO A 89 9.39 -7.01 15.10
CA PRO A 89 8.88 -7.61 16.30
C PRO A 89 9.65 -6.96 17.45
N ASP A 90 8.93 -6.34 18.38
CA ASP A 90 9.47 -5.87 19.65
C ASP A 90 10.45 -6.92 20.16
N HIS A 91 11.74 -6.63 20.06
CA HIS A 91 12.76 -7.40 20.74
C HIS A 91 12.69 -6.91 22.17
N ASP A 92 11.78 -7.52 22.93
CA ASP A 92 11.89 -7.62 24.37
C ASP A 92 13.30 -8.15 24.66
N HIS A 93 14.21 -7.23 24.98
CA HIS A 93 15.41 -7.60 25.69
C HIS A 93 15.19 -7.19 27.14
N ASP A 94 14.74 -8.20 27.88
CA ASP A 94 14.72 -8.25 29.34
C ASP A 94 16.01 -7.65 29.95
N GLU A 95 15.78 -7.11 31.15
CA GLU A 95 16.68 -6.42 32.10
C GLU A 95 18.13 -6.93 32.22
#